data_AF-A0A7W9BSQ1-F1
#
_entry.id   AF-A0A7W9BSQ1-F1
#
_cell.length_a   1.000
_cell.length_b   1.000
_cell.length_c   1.000
_cell.angle_alpha   90.00
_cell.angle_beta   90.00
_cell.angle_gamma   90.00
#
_symmetry.space_group_name_H-M   'P 1'
#
loop_
_entity.id
_entity.type
_entity.pdbx_description
1 polymer ?
#
loop_
_entity_poly.entity_id
_entity_poly.type
_entity_poly.pdbx_seq_one_letter_code
_entity_poly.pdbx_strand_id
1 'polypeptide(L)'
;MELTFYTYPGWNPRIRAASHKREWMDASSEQFAYRCLPLAMANSHGWEILSPCGFKARWNGRPGPDGVEVVLDPGSDAGTAPVSLFGAGTVTFHVEALVQTAPGWNIWLGGSPNAAKDGIAPLGGLIETDWSPYSFTMNWRFTRADHWVRFEEGEPFCFLFPVERKAILDVQPVIRPIDEAPELKAAFEKWSESRNAFHAWVKETNPVAPSDKWQKLYYRGVNPDGSPGPADHASKLRLPQPQVGTGTVVTGAAAVCPMGGTGVREAAHEAAPAPAVLGSVITAMRAGAGTEAETVASTEPVADVVTADVALKRREWILNQMETQRALSPVAAGIPRVQGLTSDEFLDHFYAPSRPVVMTGAMDHWPARHWTPETLALKVGAREIEYQGGRTDAADYELYKDNHTRRMPFDRFIREVTGANQGNDAYITAYNSAVNREALQPLQADLGRFDTLLTDAPGMMWIGPLGTFTPLHFDLTNNLLAQVTGAKRILLLPPSETGKLYNSKHVFSDVHDIADEAMLARYPLARDARVFEVDLMAGELLYIPVGWWHQVTSLDFSVMLTYTNFIWTNDPYRSFPG
;
A
#
# COMPACT_ATOMS: atom_id res chain seq x y z
N MET A 1 29.18 -5.35 27.42
CA MET A 1 27.74 -5.15 27.72
C MET A 1 27.12 -6.50 27.99
N GLU A 2 26.22 -6.59 28.95
CA GLU A 2 25.42 -7.79 29.23
C GLU A 2 24.05 -7.65 28.55
N LEU A 3 23.54 -8.75 28.00
CA LEU A 3 22.18 -8.89 27.47
C LEU A 3 21.48 -9.95 28.32
N THR A 4 20.52 -9.53 29.12
CA THR A 4 19.89 -10.38 30.13
C THR A 4 18.47 -10.74 29.73
N PHE A 5 18.08 -11.99 29.93
CA PHE A 5 16.71 -12.49 29.72
C PHE A 5 16.14 -12.90 31.07
N TYR A 6 15.26 -12.08 31.64
CA TYR A 6 14.57 -12.40 32.89
C TYR A 6 13.31 -13.22 32.59
N THR A 7 13.24 -14.43 33.15
CA THR A 7 12.12 -15.36 32.95
C THR A 7 11.25 -15.43 34.20
N TYR A 8 9.94 -15.58 34.00
CA TYR A 8 9.00 -15.87 35.08
C TYR A 8 8.92 -17.39 35.32
N PRO A 9 8.55 -17.89 36.52
CA PRO A 9 8.30 -19.32 36.71
C PRO A 9 7.31 -19.87 35.66
N GLY A 10 7.71 -20.94 34.97
CA GLY A 10 6.95 -21.55 33.86
C GLY A 10 7.33 -21.04 32.46
N TRP A 11 8.06 -19.93 32.35
CA TRP A 11 8.59 -19.41 31.08
C TRP A 11 9.99 -19.94 30.85
N ASN A 12 10.19 -20.65 29.74
CA ASN A 12 11.49 -21.26 29.41
C ASN A 12 11.86 -20.99 27.95
N PRO A 13 12.24 -19.75 27.61
CA PRO A 13 12.57 -19.38 26.26
C PRO A 13 13.81 -20.16 25.79
N ARG A 14 13.67 -20.83 24.64
CA ARG A 14 14.76 -21.59 24.02
C ARG A 14 15.61 -20.62 23.21
N ILE A 15 16.72 -20.15 23.78
CA ILE A 15 17.58 -19.13 23.16
C ILE A 15 18.94 -19.74 22.82
N ARG A 16 19.49 -19.42 21.66
CA ARG A 16 20.86 -19.80 21.26
C ARG A 16 21.55 -18.69 20.48
N ALA A 17 22.88 -18.73 20.42
CA ALA A 17 23.59 -17.94 19.41
C ALA A 17 23.16 -18.37 18.01
N ALA A 18 22.94 -17.42 17.11
CA ALA A 18 22.45 -17.69 15.77
C ALA A 18 23.43 -18.54 14.95
N SER A 19 22.89 -19.49 14.19
CA SER A 19 23.71 -20.36 13.36
C SER A 19 24.26 -19.60 12.16
N HIS A 20 25.51 -19.84 11.77
CA HIS A 20 26.02 -19.36 10.48
C HIS A 20 25.35 -20.06 9.29
N LYS A 21 24.73 -21.23 9.50
CA LYS A 21 24.18 -22.10 8.44
C LYS A 21 22.73 -21.76 8.07
N ARG A 22 22.33 -22.05 6.83
CA ARG A 22 20.97 -21.92 6.31
C ARG A 22 20.73 -23.04 5.32
N GLU A 23 19.56 -23.66 5.38
CA GLU A 23 19.24 -24.83 4.57
C GLU A 23 19.44 -24.59 3.06
N TRP A 24 18.89 -23.49 2.52
CA TRP A 24 19.05 -23.18 1.10
C TRP A 24 20.51 -22.85 0.72
N MET A 25 21.30 -22.29 1.64
CA MET A 25 22.71 -21.99 1.41
C MET A 25 23.53 -23.28 1.39
N ASP A 26 23.23 -24.23 2.30
CA ASP A 26 23.80 -25.57 2.31
C ASP A 26 23.43 -26.35 1.04
N ALA A 27 22.20 -26.17 0.53
CA ALA A 27 21.69 -26.78 -0.70
C ALA A 27 22.19 -26.11 -2.00
N SER A 28 22.80 -24.91 -1.92
CA SER A 28 23.28 -24.20 -3.10
C SER A 28 24.47 -24.93 -3.76
N SER A 29 24.59 -24.83 -5.09
CA SER A 29 25.65 -25.51 -5.86
C SER A 29 27.04 -25.14 -5.32
N GLU A 30 27.86 -26.15 -4.98
CA GLU A 30 29.17 -25.94 -4.35
C GLU A 30 29.14 -24.99 -3.12
N GLN A 31 27.99 -24.91 -2.44
CA GLN A 31 27.75 -24.02 -1.29
C GLN A 31 28.10 -22.55 -1.58
N PHE A 32 27.87 -22.11 -2.82
CA PHE A 32 28.33 -20.80 -3.30
C PHE A 32 27.79 -19.63 -2.47
N ALA A 33 26.62 -19.78 -1.84
CA ALA A 33 26.02 -18.73 -1.03
C ALA A 33 26.93 -18.28 0.13
N TYR A 34 27.74 -19.18 0.71
CA TYR A 34 28.71 -18.85 1.77
C TYR A 34 29.93 -18.08 1.28
N ARG A 35 30.11 -17.95 -0.04
CA ARG A 35 31.17 -17.11 -0.63
C ARG A 35 30.85 -15.63 -0.48
N CYS A 36 29.58 -15.27 -0.25
CA CYS A 36 29.20 -13.92 0.14
C CYS A 36 29.41 -13.75 1.65
N LEU A 37 30.59 -13.26 2.04
CA LEU A 37 30.92 -13.01 3.45
C LEU A 37 29.85 -12.16 4.17
N PRO A 38 29.26 -11.10 3.57
CA PRO A 38 28.18 -10.35 4.20
C PRO A 38 26.98 -11.21 4.63
N LEU A 39 26.56 -12.18 3.80
CA LEU A 39 25.45 -13.09 4.15
C LEU A 39 25.83 -13.98 5.34
N ALA A 40 27.04 -14.55 5.31
CA ALA A 40 27.53 -15.43 6.38
C ALA A 40 27.69 -14.69 7.71
N MET A 41 28.19 -13.45 7.68
CA MET A 41 28.31 -12.61 8.87
C MET A 41 26.94 -12.26 9.44
N ALA A 42 26.00 -11.82 8.60
CA ALA A 42 24.63 -11.51 9.01
C ALA A 42 23.95 -12.70 9.70
N ASN A 43 24.13 -13.92 9.19
CA ASN A 43 23.54 -15.13 9.78
C ASN A 43 23.91 -15.34 11.25
N SER A 44 25.12 -14.93 11.64
CA SER A 44 25.70 -15.14 12.97
C SER A 44 25.72 -13.89 13.85
N HIS A 45 25.10 -12.79 13.42
CA HIS A 45 25.20 -11.47 14.06
C HIS A 45 24.26 -11.26 15.26
N GLY A 46 23.73 -12.32 15.85
CA GLY A 46 22.78 -12.21 16.94
C GLY A 46 22.42 -13.54 17.60
N TRP A 47 21.30 -13.53 18.33
CA TRP A 47 20.73 -14.70 19.00
C TRP A 47 19.36 -15.02 18.42
N GLU A 48 19.00 -16.29 18.47
CA GLU A 48 17.72 -16.82 18.00
C GLU A 48 16.88 -17.28 19.19
N ILE A 49 15.59 -16.95 19.17
CA ILE A 49 14.57 -17.57 20.03
C ILE A 49 13.82 -18.61 19.20
N LEU A 50 13.75 -19.82 19.73
CA LEU A 50 13.24 -21.00 19.04
C LEU A 50 11.80 -21.31 19.46
N SER A 51 11.01 -21.82 18.52
CA SER A 51 9.62 -22.18 18.76
C SER A 51 9.55 -23.30 19.81
N PRO A 52 8.76 -23.14 20.89
CA PRO A 52 8.62 -24.16 21.93
C PRO A 52 7.77 -25.35 21.49
N CYS A 53 7.02 -25.22 20.40
CA CYS A 53 6.17 -26.27 19.83
C CYS A 53 6.18 -26.22 18.30
N GLY A 54 5.77 -27.33 17.68
CA GLY A 54 5.48 -27.39 16.25
C GLY A 54 4.03 -27.03 15.97
N PHE A 55 3.77 -26.23 14.94
CA PHE A 55 2.42 -25.89 14.51
C PHE A 55 2.36 -25.55 13.03
N LYS A 56 1.16 -25.65 12.44
CA LYS A 56 0.87 -25.06 11.13
C LYS A 56 -0.12 -23.93 11.28
N ALA A 57 0.04 -22.88 10.49
CA ALA A 57 -0.87 -21.76 10.45
C ALA A 57 -1.28 -21.43 9.01
N ARG A 58 -2.48 -20.89 8.84
CA ARG A 58 -3.01 -20.42 7.56
C ARG A 58 -3.85 -19.18 7.77
N TRP A 59 -3.69 -18.20 6.89
CA TRP A 59 -4.57 -17.04 6.82
C TRP A 59 -5.60 -17.22 5.70
N ASN A 60 -6.88 -16.99 5.99
CA ASN A 60 -7.99 -17.17 5.04
C ASN A 60 -8.35 -15.90 4.23
N GLY A 61 -7.51 -14.86 4.27
CA GLY A 61 -7.74 -13.60 3.56
C GLY A 61 -8.52 -12.55 4.37
N ARG A 62 -9.19 -12.91 5.47
CA ARG A 62 -9.96 -11.94 6.27
C ARG A 62 -9.07 -11.02 7.11
N PRO A 63 -9.40 -9.73 7.24
CA PRO A 63 -8.56 -8.77 7.96
C PRO A 63 -8.62 -8.92 9.49
N GLY A 64 -9.62 -9.61 10.04
CA GLY A 64 -9.75 -9.83 11.48
C GLY A 64 -8.72 -10.82 12.05
N PRO A 65 -8.52 -10.84 13.38
CA PRO A 65 -7.66 -11.82 14.05
C PRO A 65 -8.16 -13.26 13.85
N ASP A 66 -9.48 -13.46 13.72
CA ASP A 66 -10.11 -14.74 13.35
C ASP A 66 -9.78 -15.21 11.91
N GLY A 67 -9.13 -14.36 11.12
CA GLY A 67 -8.63 -14.70 9.79
C GLY A 67 -7.50 -15.74 9.80
N VAL A 68 -6.78 -15.89 10.91
CA VAL A 68 -5.63 -16.80 11.02
C VAL A 68 -6.00 -18.04 11.84
N GLU A 69 -5.90 -19.19 11.19
CA GLU A 69 -6.06 -20.49 11.80
C GLU A 69 -4.70 -21.03 12.23
N VAL A 70 -4.56 -21.44 13.50
CA VAL A 70 -3.36 -22.08 14.06
C VAL A 70 -3.72 -23.48 14.55
N VAL A 71 -2.98 -24.49 14.08
CA VAL A 71 -3.14 -25.89 14.46
C VAL A 71 -1.83 -26.42 15.02
N LEU A 72 -1.81 -26.67 16.33
CA LEU A 72 -0.65 -27.22 17.03
C LEU A 72 -0.47 -28.72 16.76
N ASP A 73 0.76 -29.20 16.92
CA ASP A 73 1.02 -30.64 16.92
C ASP A 73 0.41 -31.33 18.14
N PRO A 74 -0.01 -32.60 18.00
CA PRO A 74 -0.48 -33.40 19.13
C PRO A 74 0.51 -33.41 20.29
N GLY A 75 0.04 -33.08 21.50
CA GLY A 75 0.85 -33.05 22.72
C GLY A 75 1.57 -31.72 22.99
N SER A 76 1.43 -30.72 22.12
CA SER A 76 1.95 -29.36 22.37
C SER A 76 1.14 -28.67 23.47
N ASP A 77 1.83 -27.88 24.31
CA ASP A 77 1.18 -27.04 25.31
C ASP A 77 0.51 -25.82 24.67
N ALA A 78 -0.82 -25.72 24.80
CA ALA A 78 -1.60 -24.58 24.31
C ALA A 78 -1.14 -23.24 24.91
N GLY A 79 -0.55 -23.26 26.11
CA GLY A 79 0.07 -22.10 26.76
C GLY A 79 1.30 -21.55 26.03
N THR A 80 1.83 -22.28 25.05
CA THR A 80 3.01 -21.87 24.25
C THR A 80 2.66 -21.58 22.79
N ALA A 81 1.38 -21.71 22.43
CA ALA A 81 0.90 -21.48 21.07
C ALA A 81 1.11 -20.04 20.63
N PRO A 82 1.49 -19.80 19.35
CA PRO A 82 1.34 -18.49 18.76
C PRO A 82 -0.15 -18.18 18.58
N VAL A 83 -0.47 -16.90 18.54
CA VAL A 83 -1.85 -16.40 18.51
C VAL A 83 -2.03 -15.40 17.37
N SER A 84 -3.27 -15.09 17.03
CA SER A 84 -3.59 -14.00 16.12
C SER A 84 -4.17 -12.83 16.92
N LEU A 85 -3.35 -11.80 17.16
CA LEU A 85 -3.75 -10.65 18.00
C LEU A 85 -4.16 -9.42 17.19
N PHE A 86 -3.47 -9.14 16.09
CA PHE A 86 -3.57 -7.86 15.39
C PHE A 86 -4.41 -7.90 14.10
N GLY A 87 -4.82 -9.10 13.64
CA GLY A 87 -5.45 -9.27 12.33
C GLY A 87 -4.47 -9.14 11.16
N ALA A 88 -4.99 -8.81 9.97
CA ALA A 88 -4.27 -8.61 8.72
C ALA A 88 -3.33 -9.78 8.34
N GLY A 89 -3.72 -11.00 8.67
CA GLY A 89 -2.91 -12.20 8.43
C GLY A 89 -1.64 -12.25 9.27
N THR A 90 -1.69 -11.84 10.54
CA THR A 90 -0.51 -11.83 11.44
C THR A 90 -0.56 -12.98 12.44
N VAL A 91 0.50 -13.79 12.45
CA VAL A 91 0.81 -14.74 13.53
C VAL A 91 1.73 -14.06 14.52
N THR A 92 1.36 -14.08 15.79
CA THR A 92 2.06 -13.41 16.87
C THR A 92 2.61 -14.43 17.86
N PHE A 93 3.92 -14.38 18.07
CA PHE A 93 4.63 -15.17 19.08
C PHE A 93 4.87 -14.30 20.30
N HIS A 94 4.50 -14.81 21.48
CA HIS A 94 4.88 -14.19 22.73
C HIS A 94 6.33 -14.53 23.07
N VAL A 95 7.13 -13.52 23.40
CA VAL A 95 8.47 -13.74 23.93
C VAL A 95 8.38 -13.90 25.44
N GLU A 96 8.65 -15.12 25.91
CA GLU A 96 8.56 -15.52 27.31
C GLU A 96 9.80 -15.07 28.13
N ALA A 97 10.21 -13.82 27.98
CA ALA A 97 11.23 -13.18 28.80
C ALA A 97 11.10 -11.65 28.75
N LEU A 98 11.48 -11.00 29.85
CA LEU A 98 11.84 -9.59 29.83
C LEU A 98 13.30 -9.48 29.41
N VAL A 99 13.55 -8.88 28.26
CA VAL A 99 14.90 -8.67 27.72
C VAL A 99 15.42 -7.34 28.24
N GLN A 100 16.64 -7.32 28.76
CA GLN A 100 17.29 -6.11 29.27
C GLN A 100 18.68 -5.91 28.66
N THR A 101 18.95 -4.68 28.24
CA THR A 101 20.25 -4.21 27.73
C THR A 101 20.85 -3.16 28.68
N ALA A 102 22.11 -2.79 28.46
CA ALA A 102 22.68 -1.62 29.14
C ALA A 102 21.99 -0.32 28.68
N PRO A 103 21.96 0.73 29.52
CA PRO A 103 21.41 2.03 29.16
C PRO A 103 21.90 2.56 27.81
N GLY A 104 20.97 3.04 26.98
CA GLY A 104 21.26 3.58 25.65
C GLY A 104 21.33 2.55 24.53
N TRP A 105 21.07 1.27 24.81
CA TRP A 105 21.02 0.20 23.81
C TRP A 105 19.59 -0.29 23.59
N ASN A 106 19.22 -0.43 22.32
CA ASN A 106 17.98 -1.05 21.88
C ASN A 106 18.25 -2.48 21.40
N ILE A 107 17.19 -3.27 21.26
CA ILE A 107 17.22 -4.55 20.56
C ILE A 107 16.51 -4.39 19.22
N TRP A 108 17.23 -4.65 18.13
CA TRP A 108 16.62 -4.92 16.84
C TRP A 108 16.16 -6.37 16.82
N LEU A 109 14.95 -6.61 16.33
CA LEU A 109 14.37 -7.94 16.20
C LEU A 109 13.77 -8.14 14.80
N GLY A 110 13.74 -9.40 14.36
CA GLY A 110 13.14 -9.82 13.10
C GLY A 110 13.20 -11.34 12.95
N GLY A 111 13.02 -11.85 11.74
CA GLY A 111 13.35 -13.24 11.45
C GLY A 111 14.84 -13.43 11.21
N SER A 112 15.30 -14.68 11.29
CA SER A 112 16.72 -14.99 11.07
C SER A 112 17.17 -14.53 9.68
N PRO A 113 18.27 -13.76 9.56
CA PRO A 113 18.76 -13.28 8.27
C PRO A 113 18.96 -14.44 7.30
N ASN A 114 18.58 -14.28 6.04
CA ASN A 114 18.68 -15.34 5.01
C ASN A 114 17.93 -16.64 5.34
N ALA A 115 16.92 -16.63 6.22
CA ALA A 115 16.03 -17.76 6.49
C ALA A 115 14.59 -17.43 6.02
N ALA A 116 14.43 -17.21 4.71
CA ALA A 116 13.12 -16.92 4.14
C ALA A 116 12.20 -18.14 4.28
N LYS A 117 10.93 -17.87 4.58
CA LYS A 117 9.89 -18.89 4.67
C LYS A 117 8.80 -18.56 3.64
N ASP A 118 8.42 -19.53 2.83
CA ASP A 118 7.42 -19.30 1.80
C ASP A 118 6.06 -19.00 2.43
N GLY A 119 5.32 -18.06 1.83
CA GLY A 119 3.97 -17.67 2.28
C GLY A 119 3.87 -16.83 3.56
N ILE A 120 4.97 -16.56 4.28
CA ILE A 120 4.96 -15.72 5.49
C ILE A 120 6.28 -14.96 5.66
N ALA A 121 6.20 -13.71 6.11
CA ALA A 121 7.37 -12.85 6.33
C ALA A 121 7.42 -12.35 7.78
N PRO A 122 8.59 -12.37 8.45
CA PRO A 122 8.77 -11.77 9.76
C PRO A 122 8.69 -10.25 9.66
N LEU A 123 8.08 -9.60 10.65
CA LEU A 123 8.10 -8.14 10.80
C LEU A 123 9.28 -7.71 11.67
N GLY A 124 10.02 -6.72 11.20
CA GLY A 124 11.14 -6.14 11.95
C GLY A 124 10.67 -5.13 12.99
N GLY A 125 11.36 -5.06 14.12
CA GLY A 125 11.06 -4.13 15.21
C GLY A 125 12.32 -3.62 15.90
N LEU A 126 12.16 -2.52 16.65
CA LEU A 126 13.20 -1.96 17.50
C LEU A 126 12.60 -1.68 18.88
N ILE A 127 13.24 -2.16 19.94
CA ILE A 127 12.71 -2.09 21.29
C ILE A 127 13.74 -1.48 22.24
N GLU A 128 13.28 -0.55 23.07
CA GLU A 128 14.06 -0.01 24.18
C GLU A 128 13.96 -0.96 25.38
N THR A 129 15.00 -1.75 25.61
CA THR A 129 15.02 -2.81 26.64
C THR A 129 15.78 -2.41 27.91
N ASP A 130 16.45 -1.27 27.92
CA ASP A 130 17.22 -0.78 29.07
C ASP A 130 16.34 -0.24 30.21
N TRP A 131 15.16 0.29 29.90
CA TRP A 131 14.21 0.82 30.89
C TRP A 131 12.83 0.15 30.86
N SER A 132 12.46 -0.49 29.75
CA SER A 132 11.10 -1.00 29.56
C SER A 132 10.80 -2.20 30.45
N PRO A 133 9.74 -2.15 31.27
CA PRO A 133 9.26 -3.31 32.02
C PRO A 133 8.34 -4.21 31.19
N TYR A 134 8.25 -4.01 29.87
CA TYR A 134 7.31 -4.70 29.00
C TYR A 134 7.99 -5.83 28.24
N SER A 135 7.35 -7.01 28.18
CA SER A 135 7.71 -8.02 27.19
C SER A 135 7.29 -7.55 25.79
N PHE A 136 7.78 -8.23 24.76
CA PHE A 136 7.38 -7.97 23.38
C PHE A 136 6.85 -9.21 22.69
N THR A 137 6.27 -8.98 21.52
CA THR A 137 5.83 -10.05 20.64
C THR A 137 6.63 -10.02 19.34
N MET A 138 6.91 -11.19 18.79
CA MET A 138 7.47 -11.32 17.45
C MET A 138 6.33 -11.63 16.48
N ASN A 139 6.20 -10.83 15.43
CA ASN A 139 5.06 -10.90 14.51
C ASN A 139 5.51 -11.36 13.13
N TRP A 140 4.75 -12.27 12.54
CA TRP A 140 4.96 -12.80 11.21
C TRP A 140 3.68 -12.60 10.39
N ARG A 141 3.78 -11.99 9.22
CA ARG A 141 2.64 -11.66 8.37
C ARG A 141 2.59 -12.57 7.15
N PHE A 142 1.46 -13.18 6.90
CA PHE A 142 1.22 -13.96 5.69
C PHE A 142 1.34 -13.08 4.44
N THR A 143 1.99 -13.61 3.40
CA THR A 143 2.17 -12.92 2.12
C THR A 143 1.15 -13.34 1.06
N ARG A 144 0.37 -14.39 1.33
CA ARG A 144 -0.77 -14.84 0.52
C ARG A 144 -1.76 -15.62 1.37
N ALA A 145 -3.05 -15.51 1.03
CA ALA A 145 -4.12 -16.25 1.68
C ALA A 145 -4.12 -17.74 1.29
N ASP A 146 -4.83 -18.55 2.08
CA ASP A 146 -5.09 -19.98 1.91
C ASP A 146 -3.85 -20.87 1.75
N HIS A 147 -2.71 -20.41 2.25
CA HIS A 147 -1.46 -21.14 2.24
C HIS A 147 -1.09 -21.61 3.65
N TRP A 148 -0.96 -22.92 3.85
CA TRP A 148 -0.47 -23.48 5.11
C TRP A 148 1.04 -23.28 5.23
N VAL A 149 1.46 -22.62 6.30
CA VAL A 149 2.87 -22.49 6.67
C VAL A 149 3.13 -23.28 7.94
N ARG A 150 4.23 -24.02 7.97
CA ARG A 150 4.61 -24.93 9.04
C ARG A 150 5.82 -24.41 9.79
N PHE A 151 5.73 -24.26 11.11
CA PHE A 151 6.88 -24.02 11.99
C PHE A 151 7.18 -25.30 12.79
N GLU A 152 8.44 -25.73 12.75
CA GLU A 152 8.88 -26.88 13.54
C GLU A 152 9.22 -26.49 14.97
N GLU A 153 9.07 -27.44 15.90
CA GLU A 153 9.59 -27.28 17.26
C GLU A 153 11.12 -27.06 17.21
N GLY A 154 11.62 -26.03 17.89
CA GLY A 154 13.02 -25.66 17.83
C GLY A 154 13.43 -24.85 16.59
N GLU A 155 12.49 -24.54 15.68
CA GLU A 155 12.74 -23.61 14.57
C GLU A 155 12.85 -22.16 15.10
N PRO A 156 13.83 -21.36 14.64
CA PRO A 156 13.89 -19.94 15.00
C PRO A 156 12.68 -19.16 14.52
N PHE A 157 11.95 -18.51 15.43
CA PHE A 157 10.89 -17.56 15.07
C PHE A 157 11.31 -16.10 15.28
N CYS A 158 12.33 -15.84 16.09
CA CYS A 158 12.83 -14.50 16.38
C CYS A 158 14.36 -14.51 16.33
N PHE A 159 14.95 -13.51 15.69
CA PHE A 159 16.36 -13.19 15.70
C PHE A 159 16.52 -11.79 16.26
N LEU A 160 17.49 -11.61 17.15
CA LEU A 160 17.71 -10.34 17.83
C LEU A 160 19.20 -10.01 17.98
N PHE A 161 19.51 -8.71 17.95
CA PHE A 161 20.84 -8.19 18.26
C PHE A 161 20.76 -6.75 18.80
N PRO A 162 21.72 -6.36 19.67
CA PRO A 162 21.74 -5.03 20.24
C PRO A 162 22.22 -3.97 19.24
N VAL A 163 21.59 -2.80 19.28
CA VAL A 163 21.96 -1.61 18.51
C VAL A 163 21.99 -0.38 19.41
N GLU A 164 22.97 0.49 19.22
CA GLU A 164 23.06 1.71 20.00
C GLU A 164 21.97 2.70 19.58
N ARG A 165 21.16 3.17 20.53
CA ARG A 165 19.94 3.95 20.28
C ARG A 165 20.22 5.24 19.51
N LYS A 166 21.29 5.94 19.88
CA LYS A 166 21.58 7.28 19.37
C LYS A 166 22.57 7.29 18.21
N ALA A 167 23.26 6.18 17.94
CA ALA A 167 24.25 6.12 16.86
C ALA A 167 23.67 6.57 15.51
N ILE A 168 22.39 6.30 15.24
CA ILE A 168 21.73 6.73 14.00
C ILE A 168 21.51 8.25 13.90
N LEU A 169 21.40 8.96 15.03
CA LEU A 169 21.23 10.42 15.05
C LEU A 169 22.52 11.15 14.69
N ASP A 170 23.66 10.53 14.97
CA ASP A 170 24.99 11.08 14.67
C ASP A 170 25.45 10.75 13.23
N VAL A 171 24.63 10.03 12.46
CA VAL A 171 24.91 9.69 11.07
C VAL A 171 24.30 10.73 10.15
N GLN A 172 25.15 11.54 9.51
CA GLN A 172 24.78 12.38 8.39
C GLN A 172 25.23 11.71 7.08
N PRO A 173 24.31 11.18 6.25
CA PRO A 173 24.67 10.70 4.92
C PRO A 173 25.22 11.85 4.08
N VAL A 174 26.38 11.63 3.45
CA VAL A 174 27.00 12.60 2.54
C VAL A 174 27.22 11.92 1.19
N ILE A 175 26.73 12.56 0.12
CA ILE A 175 26.97 12.13 -1.25
C ILE A 175 28.11 12.99 -1.80
N ARG A 176 29.21 12.36 -2.21
CA ARG A 176 30.36 13.02 -2.85
C ARG A 176 30.69 12.34 -4.18
N PRO A 177 31.07 13.09 -5.21
CA PRO A 177 31.69 12.53 -6.41
C PRO A 177 32.94 11.72 -6.05
N ILE A 178 33.14 10.58 -6.70
CA ILE A 178 34.32 9.73 -6.46
C ILE A 178 35.64 10.43 -6.83
N ASP A 179 35.58 11.43 -7.71
CA ASP A 179 36.73 12.24 -8.12
C ASP A 179 37.32 13.09 -6.99
N GLU A 180 36.57 13.34 -5.91
CA GLU A 180 37.07 14.01 -4.71
C GLU A 180 37.97 13.10 -3.85
N ALA A 181 38.01 11.80 -4.13
CA ALA A 181 38.82 10.80 -3.44
C ALA A 181 39.68 10.00 -4.44
N PRO A 182 40.71 10.61 -5.05
CA PRO A 182 41.46 10.02 -6.17
C PRO A 182 42.16 8.69 -5.82
N GLU A 183 42.66 8.53 -4.60
CA GLU A 183 43.25 7.26 -4.14
C GLU A 183 42.22 6.14 -4.04
N LEU A 184 41.03 6.45 -3.52
CA LEU A 184 39.91 5.51 -3.45
C LEU A 184 39.42 5.13 -4.85
N LYS A 185 39.33 6.12 -5.75
CA LYS A 185 38.99 5.91 -7.17
C LYS A 185 39.99 4.95 -7.83
N ALA A 186 41.28 5.22 -7.70
CA ALA A 186 42.32 4.37 -8.28
C ALA A 186 42.31 2.94 -7.70
N ALA A 187 42.08 2.79 -6.39
CA ALA A 187 41.93 1.49 -5.76
C ALA A 187 40.69 0.73 -6.28
N PHE A 188 39.57 1.42 -6.46
CA PHE A 188 38.34 0.85 -7.03
C PHE A 188 38.52 0.45 -8.50
N GLU A 189 39.14 1.29 -9.32
CA GLU A 189 39.41 1.00 -10.73
C GLU A 189 40.35 -0.20 -10.88
N LYS A 190 41.44 -0.26 -10.11
CA LYS A 190 42.35 -1.41 -10.08
C LYS A 190 41.64 -2.71 -9.65
N TRP A 191 40.77 -2.62 -8.65
CA TRP A 191 39.95 -3.76 -8.24
C TRP A 191 38.97 -4.19 -9.34
N SER A 192 38.32 -3.24 -10.01
CA SER A 192 37.37 -3.48 -11.10
C SER A 192 38.06 -4.17 -12.29
N GLU A 193 39.25 -3.70 -12.69
CA GLU A 193 40.07 -4.32 -13.72
C GLU A 193 40.47 -5.76 -13.34
N SER A 194 40.96 -5.96 -12.11
CA SER A 194 41.30 -7.29 -11.59
C SER A 194 40.08 -8.23 -11.60
N ARG A 195 38.90 -7.71 -11.26
CA ARG A 195 37.65 -8.48 -11.24
C ARG A 195 37.21 -8.89 -12.65
N ASN A 196 37.28 -7.97 -13.60
CA ASN A 196 36.95 -8.23 -15.01
C ASN A 196 37.92 -9.26 -15.62
N ALA A 197 39.22 -9.10 -15.37
CA ALA A 197 40.24 -10.06 -15.81
C ALA A 197 40.02 -11.46 -15.20
N PHE A 198 39.66 -11.52 -13.90
CA PHE A 198 39.32 -12.77 -13.24
C PHE A 198 38.08 -13.45 -13.86
N HIS A 199 37.02 -12.70 -14.16
CA HIS A 199 35.83 -13.23 -14.83
C HIS A 199 36.13 -13.75 -16.24
N ALA A 200 36.94 -13.01 -17.01
CA ALA A 200 37.39 -13.47 -18.33
C ALA A 200 38.19 -14.78 -18.22
N TRP A 201 39.16 -14.84 -17.29
CA TRP A 201 39.95 -16.05 -17.06
C TRP A 201 39.10 -17.24 -16.61
N VAL A 202 38.16 -17.06 -15.68
CA VAL A 202 37.25 -18.15 -15.25
C VAL A 202 36.42 -18.66 -16.43
N LYS A 203 35.95 -17.76 -17.31
CA LYS A 203 35.18 -18.13 -18.50
C LYS A 203 36.02 -18.89 -19.52
N GLU A 204 37.27 -18.49 -19.72
CA GLU A 204 38.19 -19.11 -20.68
C GLU A 204 38.74 -20.46 -20.21
N THR A 205 39.14 -20.54 -18.93
CA THR A 205 39.82 -21.72 -18.38
C THR A 205 38.89 -22.73 -17.74
N ASN A 206 37.67 -22.33 -17.40
CA ASN A 206 36.66 -23.13 -16.69
C ASN A 206 37.29 -24.00 -15.57
N PRO A 207 37.93 -23.37 -14.57
CA PRO A 207 38.76 -24.07 -13.61
C PRO A 207 37.94 -25.11 -12.83
N VAL A 208 38.48 -26.31 -12.66
CA VAL A 208 37.77 -27.43 -12.02
C VAL A 208 37.64 -27.22 -10.51
N ALA A 209 38.65 -26.66 -9.86
CA ALA A 209 38.66 -26.46 -8.42
C ALA A 209 37.70 -25.33 -8.01
N PRO A 210 36.73 -25.57 -7.09
CA PRO A 210 35.81 -24.54 -6.61
C PRO A 210 36.48 -23.31 -6.00
N SER A 211 37.68 -23.47 -5.43
CA SER A 211 38.48 -22.38 -4.88
C SER A 211 38.92 -21.36 -5.91
N ASP A 212 39.07 -21.79 -7.16
CA ASP A 212 39.67 -21.00 -8.24
C ASP A 212 38.58 -20.29 -9.04
N LYS A 213 37.31 -20.68 -8.87
CA LYS A 213 36.13 -19.99 -9.41
C LYS A 213 35.73 -18.74 -8.62
N TRP A 214 36.44 -18.40 -7.53
CA TRP A 214 36.07 -17.28 -6.66
C TRP A 214 37.27 -16.48 -6.13
N GLN A 215 37.19 -15.15 -6.30
CA GLN A 215 38.16 -14.18 -5.77
C GLN A 215 37.88 -13.86 -4.30
N LYS A 216 38.85 -14.14 -3.42
CA LYS A 216 38.68 -14.16 -1.95
C LYS A 216 39.26 -12.94 -1.21
N LEU A 217 39.57 -11.84 -1.90
CA LEU A 217 40.30 -10.72 -1.31
C LEU A 217 39.59 -10.15 -0.07
N TYR A 218 38.32 -9.79 -0.19
CA TYR A 218 37.51 -9.34 0.96
C TYR A 218 37.40 -10.41 2.04
N TYR A 219 37.22 -11.68 1.68
CA TYR A 219 37.14 -12.79 2.66
C TYR A 219 38.45 -13.00 3.45
N ARG A 220 39.59 -12.71 2.81
CA ARG A 220 40.91 -12.81 3.42
C ARG A 220 41.33 -11.53 4.15
N GLY A 221 40.56 -10.45 4.05
CA GLY A 221 40.95 -9.15 4.56
C GLY A 221 42.19 -8.59 3.86
N VAL A 222 42.26 -8.69 2.53
CA VAL A 222 43.40 -8.23 1.72
C VAL A 222 42.93 -7.23 0.68
N ASN A 223 43.69 -6.16 0.47
CA ASN A 223 43.43 -5.13 -0.52
C ASN A 223 43.69 -5.62 -1.95
N PRO A 224 43.19 -4.92 -2.99
CA PRO A 224 43.41 -5.28 -4.39
C PRO A 224 44.88 -5.35 -4.82
N ASP A 225 45.77 -4.67 -4.11
CA ASP A 225 47.22 -4.67 -4.35
C ASP A 225 47.97 -5.77 -3.56
N GLY A 226 47.27 -6.58 -2.77
CA GLY A 226 47.85 -7.65 -1.95
C GLY A 226 48.27 -7.22 -0.54
N SER A 227 48.16 -5.93 -0.19
CA SER A 227 48.45 -5.45 1.17
C SER A 227 47.37 -5.90 2.17
N PRO A 228 47.71 -6.10 3.46
CA PRO A 228 46.72 -6.41 4.48
C PRO A 228 45.67 -5.30 4.63
N GLY A 229 44.41 -5.70 4.77
CA GLY A 229 43.32 -4.81 5.17
C GLY A 229 43.35 -4.48 6.68
N PRO A 230 42.26 -3.95 7.24
CA PRO A 230 42.17 -3.61 8.65
C PRO A 230 42.50 -4.79 9.58
N ALA A 231 43.23 -4.53 10.66
CA ALA A 231 43.68 -5.55 11.60
C ALA A 231 42.53 -6.27 12.33
N ASP A 232 41.38 -5.62 12.42
CA ASP A 232 40.15 -6.11 13.04
C ASP A 232 39.14 -6.70 12.03
N HIS A 233 39.55 -6.93 10.78
CA HIS A 233 38.71 -7.58 9.78
C HIS A 233 38.25 -8.97 10.25
N ALA A 234 36.93 -9.15 10.37
CA ALA A 234 36.32 -10.41 10.78
C ALA A 234 35.68 -11.14 9.60
N SER A 235 36.13 -12.38 9.36
CA SER A 235 35.51 -13.29 8.39
C SER A 235 34.60 -14.35 9.04
N LYS A 236 34.55 -14.38 10.38
CA LYS A 236 33.71 -15.25 11.20
C LYS A 236 33.36 -14.54 12.50
N LEU A 237 32.13 -14.71 12.97
CA LEU A 237 31.68 -14.26 14.27
C LEU A 237 31.31 -15.48 15.13
N ARG A 238 31.77 -15.51 16.38
CA ARG A 238 31.43 -16.55 17.36
C ARG A 238 30.85 -15.88 18.59
N LEU A 239 29.53 -15.76 18.63
CA LEU A 239 28.84 -15.17 19.77
C LEU A 239 28.74 -16.17 20.93
N PRO A 240 28.74 -15.69 22.18
CA PRO A 240 28.56 -16.54 23.36
C PRO A 240 27.15 -17.17 23.37
N GLN A 241 27.06 -18.42 23.83
CA GLN A 241 25.77 -19.03 24.14
C GLN A 241 25.18 -18.39 25.40
N PRO A 242 23.84 -18.22 25.50
CA PRO A 242 23.19 -17.79 26.73
C PRO A 242 23.56 -18.72 27.91
N GLN A 243 23.83 -18.13 29.07
CA GLN A 243 24.15 -18.86 30.30
C GLN A 243 22.94 -18.83 31.25
N VAL A 244 22.67 -19.94 31.94
CA VAL A 244 21.63 -20.00 32.98
C VAL A 244 22.20 -19.43 34.28
N GLY A 245 21.58 -18.37 34.82
CA GLY A 245 22.03 -17.72 36.05
C GLY A 245 21.85 -18.61 37.30
N THR A 246 22.73 -18.46 38.29
CA THR A 246 22.75 -19.26 39.54
C THR A 246 21.88 -18.67 40.66
N GLY A 247 20.88 -17.84 40.34
CA GLY A 247 20.06 -17.16 41.33
C GLY A 247 19.15 -18.11 42.11
N THR A 248 19.14 -18.01 43.44
CA THR A 248 18.27 -18.80 44.32
C THR A 248 16.80 -18.40 44.10
N VAL A 249 15.99 -19.29 43.53
CA VAL A 249 14.54 -19.10 43.41
C VAL A 249 13.94 -19.15 44.81
N VAL A 250 13.39 -18.03 45.30
CA VAL A 250 12.62 -18.00 46.54
C VAL A 250 11.31 -18.74 46.27
N THR A 251 11.19 -19.97 46.76
CA THR A 251 10.00 -20.82 46.62
C THR A 251 8.86 -20.30 47.52
N GLY A 252 8.17 -19.26 47.07
CA GLY A 252 6.79 -18.93 47.46
C GLY A 252 5.81 -19.55 46.46
N ALA A 253 4.53 -19.69 46.86
CA ALA A 253 3.45 -20.27 46.03
C ALA A 253 3.55 -19.84 44.56
N ALA A 254 3.38 -20.80 43.64
CA ALA A 254 3.55 -20.63 42.19
C ALA A 254 2.86 -19.34 41.70
N ALA A 255 3.66 -18.27 41.58
CA ALA A 255 3.16 -17.01 41.10
C ALA A 255 2.83 -17.18 39.62
N VAL A 256 1.60 -16.83 39.24
CA VAL A 256 1.15 -16.86 37.84
C VAL A 256 1.50 -15.52 37.21
N CYS A 257 2.19 -15.54 36.06
CA CYS A 257 2.50 -14.30 35.33
C CYS A 257 1.19 -13.58 34.95
N PRO A 258 1.04 -12.26 35.23
CA PRO A 258 -0.20 -11.53 34.92
C PRO A 258 -0.61 -11.57 33.44
N MET A 259 0.37 -11.77 32.55
CA MET A 259 0.18 -11.81 31.10
C MET A 259 0.03 -13.23 30.53
N GLY A 260 0.24 -14.27 31.35
CA GLY A 260 0.31 -15.68 30.91
C GLY A 260 -0.93 -16.53 31.21
N GLY A 261 -1.95 -15.98 31.88
CA GLY A 261 -3.17 -16.73 32.21
C GLY A 261 -3.94 -17.15 30.95
N THR A 262 -4.45 -18.39 30.94
CA THR A 262 -5.33 -18.94 29.89
C THR A 262 -6.50 -18.01 29.55
N GLY A 263 -6.98 -17.22 30.52
CA GLY A 263 -8.07 -16.25 30.32
C GLY A 263 -7.77 -15.11 29.34
N VAL A 264 -6.52 -14.70 29.11
CA VAL A 264 -6.18 -13.69 28.07
C VAL A 264 -6.10 -14.34 26.69
N ARG A 265 -5.77 -15.63 26.63
CA ARG A 265 -5.66 -16.41 25.38
C ARG A 265 -7.00 -16.97 24.90
N GLU A 266 -7.94 -17.23 25.79
CA GLU A 266 -9.33 -17.61 25.46
C GLU A 266 -10.24 -16.41 25.18
N ALA A 267 -10.04 -15.26 25.85
CA ALA A 267 -10.85 -14.05 25.63
C ALA A 267 -10.70 -13.43 24.23
N ALA A 268 -9.73 -13.87 23.42
CA ALA A 268 -9.59 -13.43 22.03
C ALA A 268 -10.69 -14.01 21.10
N HIS A 269 -11.51 -14.96 21.57
CA HIS A 269 -12.59 -15.57 20.78
C HIS A 269 -14.01 -15.03 21.07
N GLU A 270 -14.20 -14.19 22.10
CA GLU A 270 -15.47 -13.51 22.36
C GLU A 270 -15.29 -11.99 22.25
N ALA A 271 -16.05 -11.36 21.35
CA ALA A 271 -16.10 -9.91 21.22
C ALA A 271 -16.68 -9.27 22.49
N ALA A 272 -15.82 -8.88 23.42
CA ALA A 272 -16.20 -8.05 24.56
C ALA A 272 -16.27 -6.57 24.15
N PRO A 273 -17.27 -5.80 24.63
CA PRO A 273 -17.45 -4.40 24.25
C PRO A 273 -16.31 -3.53 24.81
N ALA A 274 -15.98 -2.47 24.07
CA ALA A 274 -14.93 -1.51 24.41
C ALA A 274 -15.08 -1.00 25.87
N PRO A 275 -14.02 -0.99 26.70
CA PRO A 275 -14.09 -0.37 28.00
C PRO A 275 -14.11 1.15 27.82
N ALA A 276 -15.15 1.79 28.36
CA ALA A 276 -15.26 3.22 28.51
C ALA A 276 -14.27 3.74 29.57
N VAL A 277 -12.98 3.90 29.20
CA VAL A 277 -12.00 4.59 30.04
C VAL A 277 -11.09 5.45 29.16
N LEU A 278 -11.67 6.42 28.46
CA LEU A 278 -10.95 7.55 27.86
C LEU A 278 -11.56 8.90 28.26
N GLY A 279 -12.23 8.93 29.42
CA GLY A 279 -12.97 10.10 29.93
C GLY A 279 -12.34 10.82 31.12
N SER A 280 -11.24 10.33 31.71
CA SER A 280 -10.72 10.85 32.98
C SER A 280 -9.36 11.55 32.91
N VAL A 281 -8.68 11.60 31.76
CA VAL A 281 -7.39 12.30 31.63
C VAL A 281 -7.55 13.77 31.17
N ILE A 282 -8.70 14.14 30.59
CA ILE A 282 -8.94 15.53 30.11
C ILE A 282 -9.53 16.45 31.19
N THR A 283 -10.07 15.92 32.29
CA THR A 283 -10.74 16.75 33.32
C THR A 283 -9.81 17.14 34.49
N ALA A 284 -8.61 16.58 34.61
CA ALA A 284 -7.65 16.93 35.67
C ALA A 284 -6.75 18.15 35.37
N MET A 285 -6.78 18.71 34.15
CA MET A 285 -5.95 19.87 33.78
C MET A 285 -6.67 21.24 33.85
N ARG A 286 -7.89 21.30 34.40
CA ARG A 286 -8.70 22.55 34.43
C ARG A 286 -9.11 23.08 35.81
N ALA A 287 -8.60 22.54 36.91
CA ALA A 287 -8.92 23.05 38.24
C ALA A 287 -7.65 23.25 39.08
N GLY A 288 -7.15 24.49 39.09
CA GLY A 288 -5.98 24.88 39.87
C GLY A 288 -5.64 26.35 39.69
N ALA A 289 -6.61 27.25 39.80
CA ALA A 289 -6.37 28.69 39.90
C ALA A 289 -6.27 29.08 41.38
N GLY A 290 -5.11 29.61 41.79
CA GLY A 290 -4.84 30.10 43.15
C GLY A 290 -3.49 30.81 43.23
N THR A 291 -3.51 32.09 42.84
CA THR A 291 -2.62 33.21 43.18
C THR A 291 -1.30 32.95 43.91
N GLU A 292 -0.18 33.32 43.28
CA GLU A 292 0.80 34.29 43.81
C GLU A 292 1.81 34.69 42.71
N ALA A 293 2.20 35.97 42.70
CA ALA A 293 2.92 36.62 41.62
C ALA A 293 4.43 36.46 41.76
N GLU A 294 5.08 35.89 40.75
CA GLU A 294 6.52 36.08 40.51
C GLU A 294 6.78 36.26 39.01
N THR A 295 7.39 37.41 38.70
CA THR A 295 7.84 37.82 37.38
C THR A 295 8.96 36.91 36.90
N VAL A 296 8.67 36.01 35.95
CA VAL A 296 9.66 35.29 35.17
C VAL A 296 9.46 35.64 33.70
N ALA A 297 10.53 36.14 33.08
CA ALA A 297 10.57 36.61 31.71
C ALA A 297 9.93 35.61 30.74
N SER A 298 8.97 36.08 29.96
CA SER A 298 8.36 35.38 28.84
C SER A 298 9.43 35.05 27.80
N THR A 299 9.84 33.79 27.74
CA THR A 299 10.34 33.22 26.50
C THR A 299 9.10 32.72 25.76
N GLU A 300 8.61 33.52 24.82
CA GLU A 300 7.60 33.04 23.87
C GLU A 300 8.16 31.80 23.15
N PRO A 301 7.34 30.75 22.90
CA PRO A 301 7.75 29.73 21.96
C PRO A 301 7.84 30.41 20.59
N VAL A 302 9.03 30.45 20.01
CA VAL A 302 9.21 30.78 18.60
C VAL A 302 8.53 29.66 17.81
N ALA A 303 7.23 29.81 17.56
CA ALA A 303 6.57 29.08 16.50
C ALA A 303 7.15 29.65 15.20
N ASP A 304 8.07 28.93 14.57
CA ASP A 304 8.35 29.14 13.15
C ASP A 304 7.02 28.96 12.41
N VAL A 305 6.36 30.07 12.10
CA VAL A 305 5.10 30.09 11.37
C VAL A 305 5.41 29.60 9.96
N VAL A 306 5.24 28.30 9.72
CA VAL A 306 5.21 27.75 8.37
C VAL A 306 4.04 28.44 7.67
N THR A 307 4.35 29.27 6.67
CA THR A 307 3.31 29.97 5.91
C THR A 307 2.43 28.94 5.19
N ALA A 308 1.16 29.29 4.95
CA ALA A 308 0.24 28.42 4.21
C ALA A 308 0.80 28.02 2.83
N ASP A 309 1.56 28.91 2.19
CA ASP A 309 2.27 28.66 0.93
C ASP A 309 3.33 27.56 1.06
N VAL A 310 4.15 27.58 2.13
CA VAL A 310 5.14 26.52 2.37
C VAL A 310 4.46 25.19 2.69
N ALA A 311 3.36 25.21 3.43
CA ALA A 311 2.58 24.00 3.72
C ALA A 311 1.97 23.39 2.44
N LEU A 312 1.42 24.22 1.54
CA LEU A 312 0.88 23.79 0.26
C LEU A 312 1.96 23.19 -0.63
N LYS A 313 3.10 23.89 -0.81
CA LYS A 313 4.25 23.39 -1.60
C LYS A 313 4.77 22.06 -1.08
N ARG A 314 4.81 21.87 0.25
CA ARG A 314 5.20 20.59 0.86
C ARG A 314 4.18 19.48 0.56
N ARG A 315 2.88 19.78 0.63
CA ARG A 315 1.80 18.85 0.28
C ARG A 315 1.90 18.43 -1.19
N GLU A 316 2.06 19.38 -2.09
CA GLU A 316 2.25 19.12 -3.53
C GLU A 316 3.49 18.27 -3.79
N TRP A 317 4.61 18.58 -3.13
CA TRP A 317 5.83 17.79 -3.24
C TRP A 317 5.60 16.33 -2.79
N ILE A 318 4.94 16.11 -1.65
CA ILE A 318 4.63 14.75 -1.16
C ILE A 318 3.79 13.98 -2.18
N LEU A 319 2.72 14.59 -2.70
CA LEU A 319 1.85 13.94 -3.71
C LEU A 319 2.63 13.59 -4.97
N ASN A 320 3.50 14.48 -5.45
CA ASN A 320 4.37 14.22 -6.60
C ASN A 320 5.39 13.10 -6.32
N GLN A 321 5.95 13.01 -5.11
CA GLN A 321 6.85 11.91 -4.75
C GLN A 321 6.11 10.57 -4.69
N MET A 322 4.87 10.54 -4.19
CA MET A 322 4.04 9.33 -4.20
C MET A 322 3.79 8.85 -5.64
N GLU A 323 3.50 9.76 -6.59
CA GLU A 323 3.39 9.40 -8.01
C GLU A 323 4.70 8.93 -8.62
N THR A 324 5.82 9.57 -8.27
CA THR A 324 7.15 9.18 -8.75
C THR A 324 7.49 7.76 -8.29
N GLN A 325 7.16 7.41 -7.04
CA GLN A 325 7.31 6.05 -6.53
C GLN A 325 6.37 5.07 -7.23
N ARG A 326 5.09 5.43 -7.44
CA ARG A 326 4.15 4.61 -8.22
C ARG A 326 4.69 4.35 -9.62
N ALA A 327 5.31 5.34 -10.26
CA ALA A 327 5.90 5.23 -11.59
C ALA A 327 7.05 4.21 -11.71
N LEU A 328 7.67 3.80 -10.60
CA LEU A 328 8.75 2.79 -10.61
C LEU A 328 8.28 1.38 -11.00
N SER A 329 6.98 1.10 -10.93
CA SER A 329 6.40 -0.19 -11.33
C SER A 329 5.33 0.04 -12.39
N PRO A 330 5.45 -0.51 -13.61
CA PRO A 330 4.41 -0.43 -14.63
C PRO A 330 3.05 -0.95 -14.13
N VAL A 331 3.06 -1.95 -13.24
CA VAL A 331 1.85 -2.51 -12.62
C VAL A 331 1.20 -1.51 -11.68
N ALA A 332 1.99 -0.70 -10.95
CA ALA A 332 1.49 0.32 -10.04
C ALA A 332 1.14 1.65 -10.74
N ALA A 333 1.86 1.96 -11.81
CA ALA A 333 1.84 3.22 -12.53
C ALA A 333 0.75 3.32 -13.60
N GLY A 334 0.37 2.20 -14.22
CA GLY A 334 -0.59 2.16 -15.31
C GLY A 334 -2.04 2.05 -14.83
N ILE A 335 -2.97 2.15 -15.79
CA ILE A 335 -4.38 1.81 -15.60
C ILE A 335 -4.58 0.41 -16.20
N PRO A 336 -4.52 -0.66 -15.37
CA PRO A 336 -4.61 -2.01 -15.90
C PRO A 336 -6.01 -2.32 -16.41
N ARG A 337 -6.08 -3.21 -17.40
CA ARG A 337 -7.32 -3.91 -17.79
C ARG A 337 -7.32 -5.29 -17.13
N VAL A 338 -8.33 -5.59 -16.32
CA VAL A 338 -8.42 -6.83 -15.55
C VAL A 338 -9.77 -7.50 -15.81
N GLN A 339 -9.78 -8.83 -15.86
CA GLN A 339 -11.01 -9.62 -15.99
C GLN A 339 -11.27 -10.39 -14.70
N GLY A 340 -12.54 -10.53 -14.32
CA GLY A 340 -12.93 -11.43 -13.22
C GLY A 340 -12.46 -10.99 -11.83
N LEU A 341 -12.31 -9.68 -11.60
CA LEU A 341 -11.98 -9.15 -10.27
C LEU A 341 -13.06 -9.52 -9.25
N THR A 342 -12.62 -10.10 -8.14
CA THR A 342 -13.46 -10.27 -6.95
C THR A 342 -13.68 -8.94 -6.24
N SER A 343 -14.69 -8.89 -5.36
CA SER A 343 -14.97 -7.70 -4.53
C SER A 343 -13.76 -7.30 -3.68
N ASP A 344 -13.10 -8.28 -3.06
CA ASP A 344 -11.94 -8.06 -2.20
C ASP A 344 -10.71 -7.59 -3.00
N GLU A 345 -10.43 -8.20 -4.15
CA GLU A 345 -9.34 -7.73 -5.03
C GLU A 345 -9.60 -6.31 -5.54
N PHE A 346 -10.85 -5.99 -5.87
CA PHE A 346 -11.23 -4.64 -6.25
C PHE A 346 -10.99 -3.64 -5.10
N LEU A 347 -11.42 -4.01 -3.89
CA LEU A 347 -11.23 -3.19 -2.70
C LEU A 347 -9.74 -2.95 -2.40
N ASP A 348 -8.97 -4.03 -2.29
CA ASP A 348 -7.60 -4.02 -1.77
C ASP A 348 -6.61 -3.41 -2.76
N HIS A 349 -6.82 -3.60 -4.07
CA HIS A 349 -5.86 -3.18 -5.09
C HIS A 349 -6.22 -1.87 -5.79
N PHE A 350 -7.50 -1.47 -5.78
CA PHE A 350 -8.00 -0.35 -6.55
C PHE A 350 -8.80 0.66 -5.73
N TYR A 351 -9.86 0.23 -5.03
CA TYR A 351 -10.74 1.14 -4.31
C TYR A 351 -10.03 1.84 -3.14
N ALA A 352 -9.49 1.07 -2.19
CA ALA A 352 -8.82 1.61 -1.00
C ALA A 352 -7.49 2.33 -1.31
N PRO A 353 -6.66 1.87 -2.28
CA PRO A 353 -5.44 2.59 -2.67
C PRO A 353 -5.67 3.80 -3.61
N SER A 354 -6.92 4.12 -3.96
CA SER A 354 -7.29 5.16 -4.93
C SER A 354 -6.61 5.01 -6.29
N ARG A 355 -6.72 3.83 -6.90
CA ARG A 355 -6.12 3.51 -8.20
C ARG A 355 -7.17 3.17 -9.26
N PRO A 356 -7.15 3.83 -10.44
CA PRO A 356 -8.06 3.50 -11.52
C PRO A 356 -7.82 2.08 -12.08
N VAL A 357 -8.88 1.47 -12.58
CA VAL A 357 -8.82 0.16 -13.26
C VAL A 357 -9.92 0.04 -14.29
N VAL A 358 -9.60 -0.58 -15.42
CA VAL A 358 -10.59 -1.03 -16.40
C VAL A 358 -10.93 -2.49 -16.12
N MET A 359 -12.21 -2.81 -15.97
CA MET A 359 -12.67 -4.19 -15.77
C MET A 359 -13.39 -4.69 -17.02
N THR A 360 -13.02 -5.88 -17.46
CA THR A 360 -13.53 -6.50 -18.69
C THR A 360 -14.41 -7.70 -18.36
N GLY A 361 -15.35 -8.02 -19.25
CA GLY A 361 -16.23 -9.19 -19.15
C GLY A 361 -17.38 -9.10 -18.14
N ALA A 362 -17.43 -8.05 -17.31
CA ALA A 362 -18.45 -7.90 -16.27
C ALA A 362 -19.89 -7.70 -16.81
N MET A 363 -20.02 -7.21 -18.05
CA MET A 363 -21.31 -6.93 -18.69
C MET A 363 -21.65 -7.90 -19.82
N ASP A 364 -20.90 -8.99 -20.01
CA ASP A 364 -21.10 -9.91 -21.16
C ASP A 364 -22.47 -10.58 -21.16
N HIS A 365 -23.09 -10.73 -19.99
CA HIS A 365 -24.41 -11.32 -19.82
C HIS A 365 -25.57 -10.32 -19.94
N TRP A 366 -25.30 -9.01 -20.11
CA TRP A 366 -26.35 -8.00 -20.16
C TRP A 366 -27.04 -8.01 -21.52
N PRO A 367 -28.39 -8.13 -21.59
CA PRO A 367 -29.13 -7.93 -22.84
C PRO A 367 -28.80 -6.59 -23.51
N ALA A 368 -28.52 -5.56 -22.71
CA ALA A 368 -28.15 -4.21 -23.17
C ALA A 368 -26.90 -4.15 -24.07
N ARG A 369 -26.05 -5.20 -24.11
CA ARG A 369 -24.91 -5.29 -25.04
C ARG A 369 -25.30 -5.23 -26.52
N HIS A 370 -26.57 -5.47 -26.83
CA HIS A 370 -27.12 -5.43 -28.19
C HIS A 370 -27.92 -4.17 -28.48
N TRP A 371 -27.87 -3.17 -27.59
CA TRP A 371 -28.54 -1.90 -27.83
C TRP A 371 -27.97 -1.19 -29.06
N THR A 372 -28.88 -0.89 -29.97
CA THR A 372 -28.71 0.01 -31.10
C THR A 372 -29.62 1.22 -30.91
N PRO A 373 -29.33 2.36 -31.54
CA PRO A 373 -30.22 3.52 -31.50
C PRO A 373 -31.67 3.16 -31.85
N GLU A 374 -31.88 2.33 -32.88
CA GLU A 374 -33.19 1.90 -33.33
C GLU A 374 -33.95 1.13 -32.24
N THR A 375 -33.26 0.19 -31.57
CA THR A 375 -33.87 -0.58 -30.48
C THR A 375 -34.18 0.28 -29.26
N LEU A 376 -33.33 1.25 -28.94
CA LEU A 376 -33.56 2.20 -27.85
C LEU A 376 -34.78 3.06 -28.15
N ALA A 377 -34.84 3.66 -29.34
CA ALA A 377 -35.96 4.49 -29.78
C ALA A 377 -37.29 3.72 -29.76
N LEU A 378 -37.29 2.45 -30.18
CA LEU A 378 -38.47 1.59 -30.14
C LEU A 378 -38.90 1.26 -28.71
N LYS A 379 -37.95 0.90 -27.84
CA LYS A 379 -38.21 0.42 -26.47
C LYS A 379 -38.74 1.52 -25.55
N VAL A 380 -38.19 2.73 -25.64
CA VAL A 380 -38.64 3.88 -24.83
C VAL A 380 -39.79 4.62 -25.53
N GLY A 381 -39.75 4.73 -26.86
CA GLY A 381 -40.79 5.38 -27.66
C GLY A 381 -40.84 6.89 -27.47
N ALA A 382 -42.03 7.47 -27.60
CA ALA A 382 -42.25 8.92 -27.54
C ALA A 382 -42.39 9.47 -26.11
N ARG A 383 -41.82 8.79 -25.10
CA ARG A 383 -41.81 9.31 -23.72
C ARG A 383 -40.96 10.58 -23.68
N GLU A 384 -41.49 11.64 -23.06
CA GLU A 384 -40.74 12.88 -22.88
C GLU A 384 -39.52 12.64 -21.99
N ILE A 385 -38.37 13.14 -22.43
CA ILE A 385 -37.12 13.14 -21.66
C ILE A 385 -36.56 14.54 -21.54
N GLU A 386 -35.66 14.71 -20.58
CA GLU A 386 -34.85 15.88 -20.37
C GLU A 386 -33.40 15.62 -20.78
N TYR A 387 -32.77 16.57 -21.46
CA TYR A 387 -31.39 16.48 -21.90
C TYR A 387 -30.72 17.86 -21.85
N GLN A 388 -29.41 17.88 -21.98
CA GLN A 388 -28.61 19.10 -22.12
C GLN A 388 -28.50 19.46 -23.61
N GLY A 389 -29.07 20.60 -24.02
CA GLY A 389 -29.14 21.10 -25.39
C GLY A 389 -28.36 22.41 -25.61
N GLY A 390 -28.03 22.75 -26.85
CA GLY A 390 -27.36 24.01 -27.20
C GLY A 390 -25.95 24.13 -26.59
N ARG A 391 -25.26 23.01 -26.43
CA ARG A 391 -23.94 22.92 -25.77
C ARG A 391 -22.80 23.34 -26.68
N THR A 392 -22.96 23.28 -28.01
CA THR A 392 -21.84 23.51 -28.95
C THR A 392 -21.32 24.94 -28.90
N ASP A 393 -22.24 25.90 -28.78
CA ASP A 393 -21.93 27.34 -28.81
C ASP A 393 -21.78 27.95 -27.40
N ALA A 394 -21.77 27.12 -26.36
CA ALA A 394 -21.64 27.55 -24.98
C ALA A 394 -20.31 27.06 -24.39
N ALA A 395 -19.59 27.93 -23.69
CA ALA A 395 -18.34 27.53 -23.02
C ALA A 395 -18.59 27.00 -21.59
N ASP A 396 -19.80 27.21 -21.07
CA ASP A 396 -20.19 27.08 -19.67
C ASP A 396 -21.29 26.03 -19.45
N TYR A 397 -21.56 25.16 -20.44
CA TYR A 397 -22.65 24.20 -20.39
C TYR A 397 -22.58 23.20 -19.23
N GLU A 398 -21.39 22.91 -18.70
CA GLU A 398 -21.26 22.07 -17.50
C GLU A 398 -21.39 22.85 -16.19
N LEU A 399 -21.21 24.17 -16.22
CA LEU A 399 -21.31 25.05 -15.05
C LEU A 399 -22.74 25.52 -14.81
N TYR A 400 -23.48 25.87 -15.87
CA TYR A 400 -24.86 26.39 -15.79
C TYR A 400 -25.86 25.46 -16.48
N LYS A 401 -25.90 24.20 -16.04
CA LYS A 401 -26.71 23.13 -16.64
C LYS A 401 -28.19 23.51 -16.84
N ASP A 402 -28.78 24.26 -15.91
CA ASP A 402 -30.19 24.69 -16.02
C ASP A 402 -30.47 25.53 -17.28
N ASN A 403 -29.50 26.31 -17.77
CA ASN A 403 -29.65 27.11 -18.99
C ASN A 403 -29.71 26.22 -20.26
N HIS A 404 -29.18 25.01 -20.16
CA HIS A 404 -29.06 24.04 -21.25
C HIS A 404 -30.11 22.94 -21.17
N THR A 405 -30.90 22.87 -20.10
CA THR A 405 -31.98 21.91 -19.99
C THR A 405 -33.02 22.10 -21.11
N ARG A 406 -33.28 21.04 -21.86
CA ARG A 406 -34.30 20.95 -22.93
C ARG A 406 -35.11 19.68 -22.77
N ARG A 407 -36.25 19.61 -23.45
CA ARG A 407 -37.13 18.43 -23.48
C ARG A 407 -37.58 18.08 -24.87
N MET A 408 -37.71 16.78 -25.12
CA MET A 408 -38.34 16.25 -26.32
C MET A 408 -38.70 14.77 -26.14
N PRO A 409 -39.48 14.17 -27.06
CA PRO A 409 -39.72 12.73 -27.06
C PRO A 409 -38.42 11.95 -27.27
N PHE A 410 -38.23 10.83 -26.56
CA PHE A 410 -36.98 10.08 -26.63
C PHE A 410 -36.66 9.54 -28.03
N ASP A 411 -37.67 9.08 -28.79
CA ASP A 411 -37.49 8.64 -30.18
C ASP A 411 -37.06 9.78 -31.12
N ARG A 412 -37.43 11.02 -30.82
CA ARG A 412 -36.96 12.23 -31.50
C ARG A 412 -35.51 12.53 -31.11
N PHE A 413 -35.21 12.44 -29.82
CA PHE A 413 -33.86 12.62 -29.30
C PHE A 413 -32.88 11.65 -29.95
N ILE A 414 -33.21 10.36 -30.01
CA ILE A 414 -32.36 9.35 -30.67
C ILE A 414 -32.11 9.72 -32.14
N ARG A 415 -33.15 10.10 -32.89
CA ARG A 415 -32.99 10.54 -34.30
C ARG A 415 -32.09 11.76 -34.45
N GLU A 416 -32.13 12.67 -33.49
CA GLU A 416 -31.27 13.86 -33.46
C GLU A 416 -29.81 13.46 -33.25
N VAL A 417 -29.53 12.64 -32.22
CA VAL A 417 -28.15 12.24 -31.86
C VAL A 417 -27.55 11.17 -32.79
N THR A 418 -28.34 10.56 -33.67
CA THR A 418 -27.83 9.71 -34.76
C THR A 418 -27.89 10.36 -36.14
N GLY A 419 -28.35 11.62 -36.22
CA GLY A 419 -28.49 12.34 -37.47
C GLY A 419 -27.16 12.76 -38.10
N ALA A 420 -27.21 13.61 -39.13
CA ALA A 420 -26.02 14.14 -39.80
C ALA A 420 -25.28 15.21 -38.98
N ASN A 421 -25.97 15.86 -38.04
CA ASN A 421 -25.42 16.93 -37.18
C ASN A 421 -24.90 16.36 -35.86
N GLN A 422 -23.98 15.39 -35.92
CA GLN A 422 -23.29 14.84 -34.75
C GLN A 422 -22.33 15.89 -34.16
N GLY A 423 -22.13 15.88 -32.85
CA GLY A 423 -21.37 16.92 -32.15
C GLY A 423 -21.66 16.94 -30.65
N ASN A 424 -21.54 18.09 -29.99
CA ASN A 424 -21.76 18.17 -28.54
C ASN A 424 -23.16 18.65 -28.15
N ASP A 425 -24.03 18.97 -29.11
CA ASP A 425 -25.17 19.85 -28.85
C ASP A 425 -26.27 19.27 -27.96
N ALA A 426 -26.60 18.00 -28.13
CA ALA A 426 -27.66 17.29 -27.40
C ALA A 426 -27.09 16.08 -26.66
N TYR A 427 -27.20 16.08 -25.33
CA TYR A 427 -26.63 15.03 -24.47
C TYR A 427 -27.50 14.76 -23.24
N ILE A 428 -27.96 13.51 -23.06
CA ILE A 428 -28.51 13.09 -21.76
C ILE A 428 -27.32 12.86 -20.82
N THR A 429 -27.37 13.45 -19.64
CA THR A 429 -26.29 13.38 -18.64
C THR A 429 -26.78 12.84 -17.30
N ALA A 430 -25.86 12.59 -16.36
CA ALA A 430 -26.20 12.26 -14.98
C ALA A 430 -27.14 13.30 -14.33
N TYR A 431 -27.04 14.57 -14.69
CA TYR A 431 -27.90 15.65 -14.19
C TYR A 431 -29.38 15.38 -14.44
N ASN A 432 -29.72 14.81 -15.61
CA ASN A 432 -31.09 14.55 -16.01
C ASN A 432 -31.63 13.20 -15.51
N SER A 433 -30.79 12.36 -14.88
CA SER A 433 -31.11 10.96 -14.58
C SER A 433 -32.31 10.80 -13.64
N ALA A 434 -32.44 11.67 -12.63
CA ALA A 434 -33.57 11.61 -11.71
C ALA A 434 -34.90 11.92 -12.41
N VAL A 435 -34.92 12.96 -13.26
CA VAL A 435 -36.10 13.37 -14.04
C VAL A 435 -36.47 12.30 -15.08
N ASN A 436 -35.48 11.70 -15.72
CA ASN A 436 -35.68 10.71 -16.78
C ASN A 436 -35.99 9.29 -16.27
N ARG A 437 -36.01 9.06 -14.95
CA ARG A 437 -36.13 7.72 -14.36
C ARG A 437 -37.35 6.96 -14.87
N GLU A 438 -38.52 7.60 -14.89
CA GLU A 438 -39.76 6.97 -15.37
C GLU A 438 -39.74 6.74 -16.88
N ALA A 439 -39.24 7.72 -17.64
CA ALA A 439 -39.15 7.62 -19.09
C ALA A 439 -38.24 6.46 -19.52
N LEU A 440 -37.08 6.32 -18.88
CA LEU A 440 -36.06 5.31 -19.21
C LEU A 440 -36.25 3.98 -18.47
N GLN A 441 -37.29 3.84 -17.65
CA GLN A 441 -37.60 2.59 -16.94
C GLN A 441 -37.63 1.34 -17.85
N PRO A 442 -38.13 1.38 -19.10
CA PRO A 442 -38.13 0.22 -19.98
C PRO A 442 -36.73 -0.35 -20.28
N LEU A 443 -35.69 0.47 -20.18
CA LEU A 443 -34.30 0.06 -20.41
C LEU A 443 -33.73 -0.74 -19.23
N GLN A 444 -34.28 -0.55 -18.02
CA GLN A 444 -33.73 -1.18 -16.80
C GLN A 444 -33.79 -2.71 -16.84
N ALA A 445 -34.77 -3.27 -17.56
CA ALA A 445 -34.91 -4.73 -17.69
C ALA A 445 -33.76 -5.39 -18.46
N ASP A 446 -32.98 -4.63 -19.23
CA ASP A 446 -31.84 -5.14 -20.00
C ASP A 446 -30.49 -4.95 -19.29
N LEU A 447 -30.48 -4.24 -18.15
CA LEU A 447 -29.30 -3.96 -17.37
C LEU A 447 -29.15 -5.03 -16.27
N GLY A 448 -27.93 -5.54 -16.12
CA GLY A 448 -27.59 -6.39 -14.98
C GLY A 448 -27.15 -5.57 -13.77
N ARG A 449 -26.65 -6.27 -12.75
CA ARG A 449 -26.25 -5.68 -11.47
C ARG A 449 -24.78 -5.95 -11.21
N PHE A 450 -24.16 -5.08 -10.42
CA PHE A 450 -22.80 -5.25 -9.91
C PHE A 450 -22.85 -5.45 -8.40
N ASP A 451 -23.62 -6.44 -7.92
CA ASP A 451 -23.93 -6.63 -6.49
C ASP A 451 -22.69 -6.87 -5.60
N THR A 452 -21.58 -7.29 -6.20
CA THR A 452 -20.30 -7.45 -5.51
C THR A 452 -19.59 -6.11 -5.23
N LEU A 453 -19.96 -5.02 -5.93
CA LEU A 453 -19.31 -3.71 -5.82
C LEU A 453 -20.27 -2.60 -5.42
N LEU A 454 -21.56 -2.73 -5.77
CA LEU A 454 -22.57 -1.69 -5.66
C LEU A 454 -23.80 -2.16 -4.90
N THR A 455 -24.48 -1.21 -4.27
CA THR A 455 -25.83 -1.39 -3.71
C THR A 455 -26.90 -1.42 -4.83
N ASP A 456 -28.17 -1.59 -4.45
CA ASP A 456 -29.32 -1.63 -5.38
C ASP A 456 -29.68 -0.30 -6.06
N ALA A 457 -28.97 0.79 -5.80
CA ALA A 457 -29.31 2.05 -6.46
C ALA A 457 -29.03 1.99 -7.98
N PRO A 458 -29.93 2.50 -8.82
CA PRO A 458 -29.74 2.46 -10.28
C PRO A 458 -28.66 3.46 -10.71
N GLY A 459 -27.97 3.12 -11.79
CA GLY A 459 -26.96 3.98 -12.40
C GLY A 459 -27.55 5.20 -13.09
N MET A 460 -26.73 6.25 -13.18
CA MET A 460 -27.04 7.49 -13.91
C MET A 460 -26.68 7.33 -15.37
N MET A 461 -27.61 7.57 -16.28
CA MET A 461 -27.45 7.25 -17.70
C MET A 461 -26.94 8.46 -18.49
N TRP A 462 -26.02 8.18 -19.40
CA TRP A 462 -25.48 9.11 -20.38
C TRP A 462 -25.79 8.58 -21.78
N ILE A 463 -26.42 9.40 -22.63
CA ILE A 463 -26.74 9.04 -24.02
C ILE A 463 -26.45 10.23 -24.91
N GLY A 464 -25.58 10.07 -25.90
CA GLY A 464 -25.22 11.15 -26.80
C GLY A 464 -24.61 10.69 -28.12
N PRO A 465 -24.45 11.62 -29.07
CA PRO A 465 -23.80 11.38 -30.35
C PRO A 465 -22.28 11.24 -30.21
N LEU A 466 -21.65 10.81 -31.31
CA LEU A 466 -20.23 11.04 -31.58
C LEU A 466 -19.87 12.51 -31.31
N GLY A 467 -18.75 12.73 -30.63
CA GLY A 467 -18.22 14.07 -30.39
C GLY A 467 -18.76 14.79 -29.16
N THR A 468 -19.66 14.17 -28.38
CA THR A 468 -20.00 14.72 -27.05
C THR A 468 -18.77 14.80 -26.17
N PHE A 469 -18.61 15.92 -25.48
CA PHE A 469 -17.43 16.25 -24.70
C PHE A 469 -17.83 16.68 -23.29
N THR A 470 -17.20 16.06 -22.29
CA THR A 470 -17.21 16.50 -20.90
C THR A 470 -15.82 17.02 -20.56
N PRO A 471 -15.68 18.32 -20.19
CA PRO A 471 -14.40 18.98 -19.96
C PRO A 471 -13.65 18.42 -18.76
N LEU A 472 -12.39 18.84 -18.61
CA LEU A 472 -11.53 18.39 -17.52
C LEU A 472 -12.08 18.81 -16.14
N HIS A 473 -12.38 17.81 -15.31
CA HIS A 473 -12.89 17.98 -13.95
C HIS A 473 -12.48 16.80 -13.07
N PHE A 474 -12.73 16.88 -11.77
CA PHE A 474 -12.74 15.71 -10.90
C PHE A 474 -14.09 15.59 -10.20
N ASP A 475 -14.40 14.41 -9.69
CA ASP A 475 -15.62 14.22 -8.90
C ASP A 475 -15.33 14.12 -7.40
N LEU A 476 -16.34 14.50 -6.62
CA LEU A 476 -16.34 14.42 -5.16
C LEU A 476 -16.77 13.04 -4.63
N THR A 477 -16.73 12.04 -5.49
CA THR A 477 -17.07 10.65 -5.24
C THR A 477 -16.17 9.76 -6.07
N ASN A 478 -15.99 8.52 -5.63
CA ASN A 478 -15.51 7.46 -6.52
C ASN A 478 -16.64 7.12 -7.52
N ASN A 479 -16.26 6.79 -8.75
CA ASN A 479 -17.18 6.48 -9.83
C ASN A 479 -16.87 5.13 -10.47
N LEU A 480 -17.91 4.41 -10.85
CA LEU A 480 -17.83 3.28 -11.76
C LEU A 480 -18.57 3.63 -13.05
N LEU A 481 -17.84 3.78 -14.15
CA LEU A 481 -18.40 4.00 -15.48
C LEU A 481 -18.58 2.68 -16.18
N ALA A 482 -19.77 2.40 -16.68
CA ALA A 482 -20.14 1.18 -17.40
C ALA A 482 -20.50 1.53 -18.84
N GLN A 483 -19.59 1.24 -19.77
CA GLN A 483 -19.78 1.54 -21.19
C GLN A 483 -20.65 0.45 -21.85
N VAL A 484 -21.88 0.78 -22.22
CA VAL A 484 -22.84 -0.19 -22.76
C VAL A 484 -22.80 -0.26 -24.28
N THR A 485 -22.80 0.91 -24.93
CA THR A 485 -22.82 1.05 -26.40
C THR A 485 -21.80 2.10 -26.85
N GLY A 486 -21.10 1.82 -27.96
CA GLY A 486 -20.06 2.69 -28.54
C GLY A 486 -18.79 2.74 -27.70
N ALA A 487 -17.87 3.63 -28.06
CA ALA A 487 -16.64 3.89 -27.30
C ALA A 487 -16.54 5.34 -26.80
N LYS A 488 -15.82 5.53 -25.71
CA LYS A 488 -15.43 6.85 -25.18
C LYS A 488 -13.93 6.89 -24.94
N ARG A 489 -13.28 8.01 -25.26
CA ARG A 489 -11.92 8.32 -24.84
C ARG A 489 -11.97 9.08 -23.54
N ILE A 490 -11.26 8.60 -22.53
CA ILE A 490 -11.12 9.24 -21.23
C ILE A 490 -9.64 9.55 -21.03
N LEU A 491 -9.32 10.84 -20.84
CA LEU A 491 -8.01 11.25 -20.35
C LEU A 491 -8.09 11.38 -18.83
N LEU A 492 -7.19 10.70 -18.11
CA LEU A 492 -7.13 10.62 -16.66
C LEU A 492 -5.83 11.23 -16.15
N LEU A 493 -5.90 12.05 -15.11
CA LEU A 493 -4.73 12.61 -14.45
C LEU A 493 -4.82 12.39 -12.94
N PRO A 494 -3.72 12.00 -12.28
CA PRO A 494 -3.72 11.75 -10.84
C PRO A 494 -3.96 13.05 -10.05
N PRO A 495 -4.47 12.95 -8.81
CA PRO A 495 -4.72 14.13 -7.97
C PRO A 495 -3.48 14.99 -7.69
N SER A 496 -2.26 14.43 -7.84
CA SER A 496 -0.99 15.16 -7.75
C SER A 496 -0.85 16.26 -8.79
N GLU A 497 -1.53 16.15 -9.93
CA GLU A 497 -1.46 17.12 -11.01
C GLU A 497 -2.29 18.38 -10.74
N THR A 498 -3.12 18.40 -9.69
CA THR A 498 -4.05 19.51 -9.37
C THR A 498 -3.40 20.90 -9.43
N GLY A 499 -2.18 21.04 -8.91
CA GLY A 499 -1.44 22.32 -8.91
C GLY A 499 -1.09 22.85 -10.31
N LYS A 500 -1.14 22.00 -11.35
CA LYS A 500 -0.89 22.34 -12.75
C LYS A 500 -2.16 22.63 -13.56
N LEU A 501 -3.33 22.33 -13.00
CA LEU A 501 -4.60 22.30 -13.75
C LEU A 501 -5.48 23.52 -13.50
N TYR A 502 -4.98 24.57 -12.86
CA TYR A 502 -5.67 25.87 -12.74
C TYR A 502 -7.16 25.69 -12.35
N ASN A 503 -7.40 25.21 -11.13
CA ASN A 503 -8.74 24.88 -10.66
C ASN A 503 -9.38 26.07 -9.91
N SER A 504 -9.88 27.07 -10.64
CA SER A 504 -10.60 28.21 -10.05
C SER A 504 -12.12 28.02 -9.95
N LYS A 505 -12.67 26.98 -10.59
CA LYS A 505 -14.11 26.77 -10.77
C LYS A 505 -14.61 25.49 -10.10
N HIS A 506 -14.73 25.52 -8.76
CA HIS A 506 -15.20 24.38 -7.98
C HIS A 506 -14.43 23.09 -8.32
N VAL A 507 -15.03 22.15 -9.06
CA VAL A 507 -14.40 20.87 -9.46
C VAL A 507 -13.84 20.87 -10.90
N PHE A 508 -14.05 21.96 -11.65
CA PHE A 508 -13.62 22.08 -13.04
C PHE A 508 -12.28 22.79 -13.15
N SER A 509 -11.49 22.35 -14.12
CA SER A 509 -10.25 23.00 -14.52
C SER A 509 -10.55 24.23 -15.39
N ASP A 510 -9.70 25.25 -15.31
CA ASP A 510 -9.66 26.32 -16.32
C ASP A 510 -9.07 25.83 -17.65
N VAL A 511 -8.31 24.72 -17.62
CA VAL A 511 -7.84 23.96 -18.77
C VAL A 511 -8.95 22.99 -19.19
N HIS A 512 -9.94 23.55 -19.87
CA HIS A 512 -11.16 22.85 -20.31
C HIS A 512 -10.90 21.58 -21.13
N ASP A 513 -9.93 21.65 -22.05
CA ASP A 513 -9.45 20.52 -22.84
C ASP A 513 -7.92 20.44 -22.75
N ILE A 514 -7.41 19.41 -22.08
CA ILE A 514 -5.97 19.17 -21.89
C ILE A 514 -5.25 18.75 -23.18
N ALA A 515 -6.01 18.35 -24.21
CA ALA A 515 -5.45 17.97 -25.51
C ALA A 515 -5.37 19.17 -26.50
N ASP A 516 -5.93 20.33 -26.15
CA ASP A 516 -5.88 21.53 -26.99
C ASP A 516 -4.57 22.30 -26.78
N GLU A 517 -3.69 22.28 -27.79
CA GLU A 517 -2.41 23.00 -27.77
C GLU A 517 -2.55 24.53 -27.59
N ALA A 518 -3.62 25.13 -28.13
CA ALA A 518 -3.87 26.56 -27.93
C ALA A 518 -4.22 26.86 -26.46
N MET A 519 -4.94 25.93 -25.82
CA MET A 519 -5.24 26.00 -24.40
C MET A 519 -3.99 25.78 -23.54
N LEU A 520 -3.16 24.79 -23.87
CA LEU A 520 -1.88 24.55 -23.19
C LEU A 520 -0.89 25.71 -23.35
N ALA A 521 -0.96 26.48 -24.44
CA ALA A 521 -0.17 27.70 -24.60
C ALA A 521 -0.60 28.81 -23.61
N ARG A 522 -1.89 28.87 -23.24
CA ARG A 522 -2.43 29.79 -22.23
C ARG A 522 -2.18 29.31 -20.79
N TYR A 523 -2.12 27.99 -20.58
CA TYR A 523 -1.96 27.35 -19.28
C TYR A 523 -0.70 26.48 -19.24
N PRO A 524 0.50 27.09 -19.26
CA PRO A 524 1.74 26.38 -19.53
C PRO A 524 2.10 25.30 -18.50
N LEU A 525 1.68 25.42 -17.23
CA LEU A 525 1.94 24.37 -16.23
C LEU A 525 1.24 23.05 -16.58
N ALA A 526 0.09 23.11 -17.27
CA ALA A 526 -0.68 21.94 -17.65
C ALA A 526 -0.01 21.10 -18.73
N ARG A 527 0.94 21.67 -19.50
CA ARG A 527 1.71 20.95 -20.52
C ARG A 527 2.55 19.83 -19.92
N ASP A 528 3.02 20.01 -18.68
CA ASP A 528 3.83 19.03 -17.96
C ASP A 528 2.97 18.11 -17.07
N ALA A 529 1.64 18.13 -17.24
CA ALA A 529 0.74 17.28 -16.48
C ALA A 529 0.82 15.83 -16.98
N ARG A 530 0.81 14.89 -16.04
CA ARG A 530 0.80 13.47 -16.38
C ARG A 530 -0.60 13.03 -16.82
N VAL A 531 -0.72 12.57 -18.06
CA VAL A 531 -1.99 12.12 -18.65
C VAL A 531 -1.95 10.63 -18.98
N PHE A 532 -3.02 9.92 -18.61
CA PHE A 532 -3.29 8.55 -19.02
C PHE A 532 -4.49 8.53 -19.96
N GLU A 533 -4.37 7.86 -21.10
CA GLU A 533 -5.45 7.72 -22.07
C GLU A 533 -6.09 6.34 -21.96
N VAL A 534 -7.42 6.31 -21.86
CA VAL A 534 -8.23 5.09 -21.87
C VAL A 534 -9.33 5.23 -22.91
N ASP A 535 -9.23 4.45 -23.98
CA ASP A 535 -10.40 4.16 -24.82
C ASP A 535 -11.22 3.08 -24.13
N LEU A 536 -12.38 3.46 -23.58
CA LEU A 536 -13.32 2.58 -22.91
C LEU A 536 -14.34 2.06 -23.92
N MET A 537 -14.32 0.75 -24.13
CA MET A 537 -15.09 0.07 -25.17
C MET A 537 -16.39 -0.51 -24.60
N ALA A 538 -17.38 -0.73 -25.47
CA ALA A 538 -18.64 -1.38 -25.09
C ALA A 538 -18.39 -2.74 -24.40
N GLY A 539 -18.90 -2.90 -23.18
CA GLY A 539 -18.68 -4.08 -22.34
C GLY A 539 -17.71 -3.89 -21.18
N GLU A 540 -16.99 -2.77 -21.16
CA GLU A 540 -15.99 -2.50 -20.14
C GLU A 540 -16.50 -1.54 -19.06
N LEU A 541 -15.94 -1.71 -17.87
CA LEU A 541 -16.11 -0.82 -16.74
C LEU A 541 -14.83 -0.03 -16.51
N LEU A 542 -14.92 1.24 -16.11
CA LEU A 542 -13.80 2.03 -15.63
C LEU A 542 -14.11 2.53 -14.22
N TYR A 543 -13.27 2.15 -13.27
CA TYR A 543 -13.27 2.74 -11.94
C TYR A 543 -12.40 4.00 -11.94
N ILE A 544 -13.00 5.14 -11.55
CA ILE A 544 -12.29 6.41 -11.33
C ILE A 544 -12.36 6.73 -9.83
N PRO A 545 -11.23 6.74 -9.11
CA PRO A 545 -11.20 7.11 -7.72
C PRO A 545 -11.52 8.60 -7.53
N VAL A 546 -12.07 8.95 -6.37
CA VAL A 546 -12.33 10.35 -5.98
C VAL A 546 -11.09 11.23 -6.17
N GLY A 547 -11.29 12.43 -6.69
CA GLY A 547 -10.23 13.42 -6.90
C GLY A 547 -9.32 13.16 -8.12
N TRP A 548 -9.51 12.06 -8.86
CA TRP A 548 -8.86 11.90 -10.15
C TRP A 548 -9.50 12.82 -11.19
N TRP A 549 -8.64 13.59 -11.86
CA TRP A 549 -9.04 14.47 -12.94
C TRP A 549 -9.33 13.64 -14.18
N HIS A 550 -10.39 14.00 -14.89
CA HIS A 550 -10.77 13.35 -16.12
C HIS A 550 -11.52 14.28 -17.09
N GLN A 551 -11.33 14.04 -18.38
CA GLN A 551 -12.19 14.55 -19.45
C GLN A 551 -12.62 13.38 -20.34
N VAL A 552 -13.78 13.51 -20.98
CA VAL A 552 -14.42 12.41 -21.69
C VAL A 552 -14.91 12.87 -23.05
N THR A 553 -14.53 12.16 -24.11
CA THR A 553 -14.98 12.39 -25.49
C THR A 553 -15.64 11.13 -26.03
N SER A 554 -16.86 11.22 -26.57
CA SER A 554 -17.49 10.09 -27.25
C SER A 554 -16.91 9.88 -28.65
N LEU A 555 -16.45 8.66 -28.92
CA LEU A 555 -15.88 8.25 -30.21
C LEU A 555 -16.93 7.63 -31.15
N ASP A 556 -18.14 7.40 -30.66
CA ASP A 556 -19.31 6.90 -31.39
C ASP A 556 -20.60 7.50 -30.78
N PHE A 557 -21.76 7.18 -31.36
CA PHE A 557 -22.99 7.19 -30.56
C PHE A 557 -22.78 6.31 -29.33
N SER A 558 -23.06 6.85 -28.14
CA SER A 558 -22.66 6.22 -26.90
C SER A 558 -23.77 6.18 -25.86
N VAL A 559 -23.86 5.02 -25.19
CA VAL A 559 -24.65 4.81 -23.98
C VAL A 559 -23.72 4.32 -22.87
N MET A 560 -23.73 5.02 -21.74
CA MET A 560 -22.91 4.70 -20.57
C MET A 560 -23.73 4.90 -19.29
N LEU A 561 -23.45 4.11 -18.25
CA LEU A 561 -23.95 4.38 -16.90
C LEU A 561 -22.81 4.80 -15.97
N THR A 562 -23.09 5.72 -15.06
CA THR A 562 -22.20 6.04 -13.93
C THR A 562 -22.86 5.62 -12.63
N TYR A 563 -22.11 4.92 -11.79
CA TYR A 563 -22.52 4.51 -10.46
C TYR A 563 -21.60 5.13 -9.40
N THR A 564 -22.19 5.56 -8.29
CA THR A 564 -21.49 6.11 -7.11
C THR A 564 -21.88 5.37 -5.82
N ASN A 565 -22.80 4.41 -5.92
CA ASN A 565 -23.44 3.73 -4.81
C ASN A 565 -22.70 2.45 -4.39
N PHE A 566 -21.37 2.55 -4.22
CA PHE A 566 -20.52 1.46 -3.76
C PHE A 566 -21.00 0.87 -2.44
N ILE A 567 -20.74 -0.41 -2.21
CA ILE A 567 -21.00 -1.07 -0.91
C ILE A 567 -20.06 -0.58 0.20
N TRP A 568 -18.99 0.12 -0.18
CA TRP A 568 -18.06 0.80 0.72
C TRP A 568 -18.37 2.30 0.79
N THR A 569 -17.85 2.96 1.83
CA THR A 569 -18.01 4.41 2.03
C THR A 569 -17.60 5.21 0.80
N ASN A 570 -18.47 6.11 0.34
CA ASN A 570 -18.25 6.96 -0.83
C ASN A 570 -18.87 8.37 -0.64
N ASP A 571 -18.60 9.01 0.50
CA ASP A 571 -19.14 10.32 0.84
C ASP A 571 -18.13 11.48 1.06
N PRO A 572 -16.97 11.52 0.37
CA PRO A 572 -15.98 12.59 0.57
C PRO A 572 -16.51 13.98 0.18
N TYR A 573 -17.56 14.07 -0.64
CA TYR A 573 -18.27 15.32 -0.94
C TYR A 573 -18.78 16.06 0.31
N ARG A 574 -19.00 15.37 1.44
CA ARG A 574 -19.53 15.97 2.67
C ARG A 574 -18.55 16.94 3.35
N SER A 575 -17.26 16.76 3.12
CA SER A 575 -16.19 17.55 3.73
C SER A 575 -15.34 18.29 2.70
N PHE A 576 -15.82 18.40 1.46
CA PHE A 576 -15.10 19.11 0.41
C PHE A 576 -14.98 20.61 0.75
N PRO A 577 -13.75 21.18 0.74
CA PRO A 577 -13.55 22.60 0.99
C PRO A 577 -13.99 23.40 -0.26
N GLY A 578 -15.21 23.93 -0.21
CA GLY A 578 -15.81 24.76 -1.26
C GLY A 578 -15.56 26.25 -1.10
#